data_AF-A0A955YIZ9-F1
#
_entry.id   AF-A0A955YIZ9-F1
#
_cell.length_a   1.000
_cell.length_b   1.000
_cell.length_c   1.000
_cell.angle_alpha   90.00
_cell.angle_beta   90.00
_cell.angle_gamma   90.00
#
_symmetry.space_group_name_H-M   'P 1'
#
loop_
_entity.id
_entity.type
_entity.pdbx_description
1 polymer ?
#
loop_
_entity_poly.entity_id
_entity_poly.type
_entity_poly.pdbx_seq_one_letter_code
_entity_poly.pdbx_strand_id
1 'polypeptide(L)'
;MRLLRSLSLLLLLASPAGATVGCGDADAREEVAAPTAGARTVTPATPERAATTESDPTEATHSAPEREPASNTAERPRFDPPLAGERVSVPAGTLLVGSRPGLQHRSPLREADLVPVEIPAFTIDRLPYPNDPAQPARTQVSRPQAEALCQERGLRLCDELEWERACKGDSADDFVTGATFQPNTCGDAYVGCTSSVGVSALGVGVSEWTATTAPRALRADAATWMVRGASSEADDAQHRCGARHVVDPSAPSLRIGFRCCGGEAPGLSYPSHEPHPLHELVEADSETLAGYLRQMPEVARFAEGFVGTGASAAGEVLERGHKTEEDLAGWRPITGLLRWSPTEGEHVWVFSGAGAGASLIVVAHPMPDGTLVHGASFVFEGETPPVIVAYSPGTPNALKWSTCWDCAGEGGVIMMRDGRVTIAQR
;
A
#
# COMPACT_ATOMS: atom_id res chain seq x y z
N MET A 1 -31.43 48.53 -22.40
CA MET A 1 -31.70 49.96 -22.12
C MET A 1 -30.71 50.44 -21.06
N ARG A 2 -29.83 51.41 -21.43
CA ARG A 2 -29.18 52.47 -20.60
C ARG A 2 -28.46 52.03 -19.30
N LEU A 3 -27.24 52.43 -18.93
CA LEU A 3 -26.24 53.44 -19.34
C LEU A 3 -24.99 53.15 -18.44
N LEU A 4 -23.79 52.90 -18.99
CA LEU A 4 -22.60 53.79 -19.00
C LEU A 4 -22.23 54.60 -17.73
N ARG A 5 -20.99 54.39 -17.22
CA ARG A 5 -19.92 55.35 -16.81
C ARG A 5 -18.95 54.62 -15.84
N SER A 6 -17.66 54.36 -16.07
CA SER A 6 -16.51 55.11 -16.63
C SER A 6 -16.11 56.34 -15.82
N LEU A 7 -14.96 56.27 -15.09
CA LEU A 7 -13.74 57.11 -15.21
C LEU A 7 -12.89 57.12 -13.91
N SER A 8 -11.61 56.75 -14.01
CA SER A 8 -10.39 57.59 -13.88
C SER A 8 -9.92 57.91 -12.45
N LEU A 9 -8.74 57.42 -12.03
CA LEU A 9 -7.38 57.95 -12.24
C LEU A 9 -7.03 59.05 -11.22
N LEU A 10 -6.00 58.85 -10.37
CA LEU A 10 -4.98 59.87 -10.09
C LEU A 10 -3.74 59.32 -9.37
N LEU A 11 -2.59 59.68 -9.93
CA LEU A 11 -1.20 59.57 -9.44
C LEU A 11 -0.88 60.78 -8.52
N LEU A 12 -0.03 60.61 -7.51
CA LEU A 12 0.86 61.63 -6.89
C LEU A 12 1.83 60.91 -5.92
N LEU A 13 3.10 60.66 -6.27
CA LEU A 13 4.31 61.50 -6.14
C LEU A 13 4.71 61.93 -4.71
N ALA A 14 5.89 61.45 -4.29
CA ALA A 14 7.03 62.18 -3.70
C ALA A 14 7.61 61.62 -2.36
N SER A 15 8.90 61.24 -2.44
CA SER A 15 9.91 61.03 -1.37
C SER A 15 10.22 62.36 -0.61
N PRO A 16 11.11 62.49 0.43
CA PRO A 16 12.43 61.84 0.61
C PRO A 16 13.01 61.66 2.06
N ALA A 17 14.30 61.31 2.10
CA ALA A 17 15.30 61.31 3.19
C ALA A 17 15.34 60.07 4.12
N GLY A 18 16.46 59.40 4.40
CA GLY A 18 17.88 59.70 4.24
C GLY A 18 18.55 59.79 5.61
N ALA A 19 19.26 58.74 6.05
CA ALA A 19 20.29 58.80 7.10
C ALA A 19 21.17 57.54 7.11
N THR A 20 22.46 57.78 7.36
CA THR A 20 23.65 56.94 7.26
C THR A 20 24.13 56.36 8.60
N VAL A 21 25.17 55.51 8.54
CA VAL A 21 26.12 55.08 9.62
C VAL A 21 25.67 53.83 10.41
N GLY A 22 26.49 52.81 10.69
CA GLY A 22 27.91 52.57 10.46
C GLY A 22 28.34 51.17 10.92
N CYS A 23 29.54 50.76 10.52
CA CYS A 23 30.25 49.55 10.95
C CYS A 23 30.71 49.62 12.41
N GLY A 24 30.78 48.48 13.08
CA GLY A 24 31.44 48.30 14.38
C GLY A 24 31.64 46.82 14.69
N ASP A 25 32.90 46.46 14.94
CA ASP A 25 33.48 45.13 15.13
C ASP A 25 32.91 44.32 16.31
N ALA A 26 33.02 42.99 16.20
CA ALA A 26 33.08 42.08 17.34
C ALA A 26 34.03 40.91 17.03
N ASP A 27 35.28 41.08 17.45
CA ASP A 27 36.28 40.03 17.67
C ASP A 27 35.93 39.26 18.97
N ALA A 28 35.89 37.93 18.91
CA ALA A 28 36.26 37.06 20.02
C ALA A 28 36.44 35.62 19.50
N ARG A 29 37.71 35.26 19.29
CA ARG A 29 38.19 33.90 19.10
C ARG A 29 38.24 33.20 20.46
N GLU A 30 37.75 31.97 20.53
CA GLU A 30 38.17 31.02 21.56
C GLU A 30 38.51 29.67 20.91
N GLU A 31 39.67 29.19 21.31
CA GLU A 31 40.54 28.20 20.68
C GLU A 31 40.40 26.90 21.50
N VAL A 32 40.04 25.78 20.88
CA VAL A 32 40.10 24.46 21.55
C VAL A 32 41.01 23.54 20.76
N ALA A 33 42.15 23.28 21.38
CA ALA A 33 43.25 22.47 20.90
C ALA A 33 42.94 20.97 20.90
N ALA A 34 43.37 20.30 19.83
CA ALA A 34 43.56 18.86 19.79
C ALA A 34 44.91 18.48 20.43
N PRO A 35 45.03 17.30 21.07
CA PRO A 35 46.33 16.72 21.34
C PRO A 35 46.65 15.52 20.45
N THR A 36 47.90 15.53 20.05
CA THR A 36 48.62 14.69 19.09
C THR A 36 49.02 13.33 19.66
N ALA A 37 49.21 12.39 18.75
CA ALA A 37 49.73 11.04 18.97
C ALA A 37 51.14 11.01 19.59
N GLY A 38 51.35 10.03 20.48
CA GLY A 38 52.67 9.61 20.96
C GLY A 38 52.80 8.10 20.87
N ALA A 39 53.66 7.63 19.97
CA ALA A 39 53.99 6.23 19.80
C ALA A 39 54.87 5.71 20.95
N ARG A 40 54.51 4.55 21.52
CA ARG A 40 55.44 3.68 22.26
C ARG A 40 55.12 2.21 21.98
N THR A 41 56.04 1.56 21.30
CA THR A 41 56.21 0.11 21.19
C THR A 41 56.56 -0.48 22.56
N VAL A 42 55.72 -1.40 23.07
CA VAL A 42 56.11 -2.40 24.07
C VAL A 42 55.28 -3.67 23.83
N THR A 43 55.94 -4.74 23.38
CA THR A 43 55.41 -6.11 23.49
C THR A 43 55.54 -6.56 24.95
N PRO A 44 54.54 -7.23 25.54
CA PRO A 44 54.82 -8.60 25.98
C PRO A 44 53.62 -9.57 25.96
N ALA A 45 53.99 -10.84 25.75
CA ALA A 45 53.51 -12.05 26.41
C ALA A 45 52.00 -12.36 26.50
N THR A 46 51.63 -13.43 25.81
CA THR A 46 50.55 -14.37 26.13
C THR A 46 50.51 -14.74 27.62
N PRO A 47 49.30 -14.85 28.19
CA PRO A 47 48.99 -16.01 29.00
C PRO A 47 47.72 -16.73 28.54
N GLU A 48 47.79 -18.03 28.77
CA GLU A 48 46.87 -19.12 28.48
C GLU A 48 45.70 -19.15 29.50
N ARG A 49 44.58 -19.79 29.10
CA ARG A 49 43.40 -20.23 29.89
C ARG A 49 42.39 -19.14 30.31
N ALA A 50 41.07 -19.36 30.30
CA ALA A 50 40.25 -20.54 30.04
C ALA A 50 38.89 -20.04 29.52
N ALA A 51 38.34 -20.72 28.51
CA ALA A 51 36.97 -20.49 28.05
C ALA A 51 36.00 -21.22 28.99
N THR A 52 35.11 -20.47 29.64
CA THR A 52 33.86 -20.98 30.18
C THR A 52 32.73 -20.24 29.50
N THR A 53 31.96 -21.03 28.76
CA THR A 53 30.67 -20.78 28.13
C THR A 53 29.67 -20.10 29.04
N GLU A 54 29.07 -19.02 28.55
CA GLU A 54 27.73 -18.57 28.96
C GLU A 54 27.01 -18.13 27.68
N SER A 55 25.98 -18.90 27.30
CA SER A 55 25.21 -18.77 26.08
C SER A 55 23.93 -18.00 26.36
N ASP A 56 23.76 -16.86 25.70
CA ASP A 56 22.51 -16.10 25.60
C ASP A 56 21.41 -16.91 24.89
N PRO A 57 20.14 -16.88 25.36
CA PRO A 57 19.05 -17.58 24.71
C PRO A 57 18.55 -16.80 23.50
N THR A 58 18.57 -17.46 22.36
CA THR A 58 18.18 -16.98 21.04
C THR A 58 16.66 -16.75 20.96
N GLU A 59 16.27 -15.56 20.53
CA GLU A 59 14.94 -15.18 20.08
C GLU A 59 14.54 -16.05 18.87
N ALA A 60 13.66 -17.02 19.09
CA ALA A 60 13.18 -17.93 18.05
C ALA A 60 12.03 -17.28 17.28
N THR A 61 12.37 -16.56 16.21
CA THR A 61 11.42 -16.13 15.19
C THR A 61 11.10 -17.33 14.28
N HIS A 62 10.08 -18.12 14.61
CA HIS A 62 9.55 -19.13 13.70
C HIS A 62 8.71 -18.45 12.62
N SER A 63 9.38 -18.06 11.54
CA SER A 63 8.72 -17.68 10.28
C SER A 63 8.15 -18.94 9.64
N ALA A 64 6.82 -19.07 9.63
CA ALA A 64 6.13 -20.07 8.84
C ALA A 64 6.45 -19.85 7.35
N PRO A 65 6.69 -20.91 6.55
CA PRO A 65 6.97 -20.74 5.14
C PRO A 65 5.71 -20.25 4.42
N GLU A 66 5.81 -19.04 3.89
CA GLU A 66 4.84 -18.43 2.97
C GLU A 66 4.74 -19.34 1.74
N ARG A 67 3.64 -20.10 1.61
CA ARG A 67 3.36 -20.81 0.36
C ARG A 67 2.79 -19.79 -0.61
N GLU A 68 3.61 -19.42 -1.59
CA GLU A 68 3.15 -18.67 -2.76
C GLU A 68 1.88 -19.32 -3.31
N PRO A 69 0.78 -18.57 -3.52
CA PRO A 69 -0.37 -19.10 -4.22
C PRO A 69 0.09 -19.56 -5.60
N ALA A 70 -0.45 -20.69 -6.06
CA ALA A 70 -0.10 -21.29 -7.34
C ALA A 70 -0.25 -20.25 -8.46
N SER A 71 0.88 -19.65 -8.82
CA SER A 71 1.00 -18.75 -9.96
C SER A 71 0.66 -19.58 -11.18
N ASN A 72 -0.41 -19.19 -11.88
CA ASN A 72 -0.75 -19.76 -13.16
C ASN A 72 0.37 -19.34 -14.12
N THR A 73 1.43 -20.15 -14.22
CA THR A 73 2.66 -19.86 -14.96
C THR A 73 2.41 -20.01 -16.46
N ALA A 74 1.46 -19.26 -17.01
CA ALA A 74 1.39 -19.07 -18.44
C ALA A 74 2.71 -18.41 -18.87
N GLU A 75 3.44 -19.03 -19.80
CA GLU A 75 4.70 -18.48 -20.30
C GLU A 75 4.43 -17.10 -20.89
N ARG A 76 5.08 -16.08 -20.32
CA ARG A 76 4.86 -14.69 -20.73
C ARG A 76 5.27 -14.50 -22.20
N PRO A 77 4.49 -13.74 -22.98
CA PRO A 77 4.86 -13.43 -24.35
C PRO A 77 6.24 -12.77 -24.40
N ARG A 78 7.08 -13.19 -25.34
CA ARG A 78 8.37 -12.54 -25.60
C ARG A 78 8.17 -11.44 -26.61
N PHE A 79 8.80 -10.30 -26.36
CA PHE A 79 8.73 -9.14 -27.22
C PHE A 79 10.13 -8.77 -27.72
N ASP A 80 10.20 -8.30 -28.97
CA ASP A 80 11.43 -7.73 -29.53
C ASP A 80 11.78 -6.42 -28.81
N PRO A 81 13.06 -5.98 -28.79
CA PRO A 81 13.43 -4.70 -28.21
C PRO A 81 12.63 -3.52 -28.78
N PRO A 82 12.24 -2.53 -27.94
CA PRO A 82 11.51 -1.36 -28.41
C PRO A 82 12.28 -0.56 -29.46
N LEU A 83 11.57 -0.06 -30.47
CA LEU A 83 12.11 0.88 -31.48
C LEU A 83 11.75 2.33 -31.13
N ALA A 84 12.56 3.28 -31.64
CA ALA A 84 12.27 4.70 -31.48
C ALA A 84 10.92 5.07 -32.13
N GLY A 85 10.06 5.74 -31.35
CA GLY A 85 8.71 6.15 -31.74
C GLY A 85 7.68 5.03 -31.79
N GLU A 86 8.01 3.81 -31.36
CA GLU A 86 7.11 2.66 -31.40
C GLU A 86 5.92 2.85 -30.47
N ARG A 87 4.70 2.67 -31.00
CA ARG A 87 3.47 2.72 -30.22
C ARG A 87 2.79 1.37 -30.22
N VAL A 88 2.25 1.01 -29.07
CA VAL A 88 1.52 -0.24 -28.85
C VAL A 88 0.02 0.06 -28.96
N SER A 89 -0.70 -0.77 -29.71
CA SER A 89 -2.17 -0.74 -29.72
C SER A 89 -2.69 -1.68 -28.64
N VAL A 90 -3.28 -1.12 -27.59
CA VAL A 90 -3.88 -1.89 -26.50
C VAL A 90 -5.36 -2.11 -26.84
N PRO A 91 -5.82 -3.36 -27.00
CA PRO A 91 -7.21 -3.63 -27.32
C PRO A 91 -8.12 -3.29 -26.14
N ALA A 92 -9.38 -3.02 -26.45
CA ALA A 92 -10.41 -2.85 -25.43
C ALA A 92 -10.50 -4.12 -24.57
N GLY A 93 -10.78 -3.96 -23.29
CA GLY A 93 -11.00 -5.09 -22.39
C GLY A 93 -11.12 -4.67 -20.93
N THR A 94 -11.47 -5.66 -20.11
CA THR A 94 -11.66 -5.48 -18.68
C THR A 94 -10.33 -5.30 -17.95
N LEU A 95 -10.21 -4.23 -17.18
CA LEU A 95 -9.17 -4.02 -16.18
C LEU A 95 -9.73 -4.35 -14.79
N LEU A 96 -9.06 -5.19 -14.02
CA LEU A 96 -9.30 -5.31 -12.57
C LEU A 96 -8.51 -4.21 -11.86
N VAL A 97 -9.18 -3.09 -11.57
CA VAL A 97 -8.55 -1.84 -11.09
C VAL A 97 -8.07 -1.96 -9.64
N GLY A 98 -6.86 -1.48 -9.35
CA GLY A 98 -6.26 -1.40 -8.02
C GLY A 98 -5.42 -2.62 -7.65
N SER A 99 -5.64 -3.23 -6.51
CA SER A 99 -4.86 -4.39 -6.05
C SER A 99 -5.67 -5.28 -5.14
N ARG A 100 -5.23 -6.53 -4.97
CA ARG A 100 -5.92 -7.50 -4.14
C ARG A 100 -6.02 -6.99 -2.69
N PRO A 101 -7.21 -7.01 -2.06
CA PRO A 101 -7.32 -6.70 -0.63
C PRO A 101 -6.42 -7.62 0.21
N GLY A 102 -5.79 -7.05 1.25
CA GLY A 102 -4.81 -7.76 2.08
C GLY A 102 -3.42 -7.95 1.47
N LEU A 103 -3.17 -7.48 0.24
CA LEU A 103 -1.82 -7.49 -0.33
C LEU A 103 -0.88 -6.60 0.50
N GLN A 104 0.32 -7.11 0.80
CA GLN A 104 1.30 -6.40 1.62
C GLN A 104 1.61 -5.01 1.03
N HIS A 105 1.73 -3.99 1.87
CA HIS A 105 2.00 -2.59 1.48
C HIS A 105 0.94 -1.93 0.59
N ARG A 106 -0.20 -2.57 0.32
CA ARG A 106 -1.33 -1.95 -0.38
C ARG A 106 -1.75 -0.67 0.35
N SER A 107 -2.17 0.35 -0.40
CA SER A 107 -2.83 1.53 0.17
C SER A 107 -4.35 1.41 -0.04
N PRO A 108 -5.12 1.00 0.99
CA PRO A 108 -6.54 0.69 0.81
C PRO A 108 -7.36 1.90 0.38
N LEU A 109 -7.00 3.10 0.83
CA LEU A 109 -7.65 4.35 0.45
C LEU A 109 -7.37 4.78 -1.01
N ARG A 110 -6.27 4.29 -1.62
CA ARG A 110 -5.80 4.75 -2.93
C ARG A 110 -6.01 3.71 -4.03
N GLU A 111 -6.05 2.44 -3.69
CA GLU A 111 -6.05 1.33 -4.64
C GLU A 111 -7.37 0.58 -4.56
N ALA A 112 -8.18 0.59 -5.63
CA ALA A 112 -9.47 -0.12 -5.66
C ALA A 112 -9.32 -1.63 -5.39
N ASP A 113 -10.41 -2.26 -4.95
CA ASP A 113 -10.45 -3.69 -4.63
C ASP A 113 -10.66 -4.51 -5.92
N LEU A 114 -9.72 -4.48 -6.87
CA LEU A 114 -9.82 -5.22 -8.15
C LEU A 114 -11.15 -5.01 -8.89
N VAL A 115 -11.70 -3.80 -8.84
CA VAL A 115 -13.01 -3.49 -9.44
C VAL A 115 -12.93 -3.63 -10.97
N PRO A 116 -13.80 -4.43 -11.62
CA PRO A 116 -13.77 -4.60 -13.06
C PRO A 116 -14.25 -3.33 -13.76
N VAL A 117 -13.43 -2.79 -14.67
CA VAL A 117 -13.75 -1.62 -15.49
C VAL A 117 -13.40 -1.92 -16.94
N GLU A 118 -14.36 -1.70 -17.85
CA GLU A 118 -14.12 -1.82 -19.29
C GLU A 118 -13.32 -0.64 -19.81
N ILE A 119 -12.09 -0.90 -20.27
CA ILE A 119 -11.22 0.11 -20.86
C ILE A 119 -11.35 0.05 -22.39
N PRO A 120 -11.69 1.16 -23.08
CA PRO A 120 -11.70 1.22 -24.53
C PRO A 120 -10.32 0.94 -25.13
N ALA A 121 -10.27 0.62 -26.42
CA ALA A 121 -9.01 0.48 -27.13
C ALA A 121 -8.29 1.83 -27.24
N PHE A 122 -6.97 1.83 -27.07
CA PHE A 122 -6.14 3.02 -27.18
C PHE A 122 -4.76 2.68 -27.75
N THR A 123 -3.98 3.71 -28.08
CA THR A 123 -2.57 3.56 -28.42
C THR A 123 -1.72 4.21 -27.36
N ILE A 124 -0.54 3.66 -27.06
CA ILE A 124 0.37 4.16 -26.03
C ILE A 124 1.81 4.08 -26.50
N ASP A 125 2.61 5.08 -26.17
CA ASP A 125 4.07 5.01 -26.36
C ASP A 125 4.63 3.78 -25.62
N ARG A 126 5.44 2.99 -26.32
CA ARG A 126 6.01 1.76 -25.77
C ARG A 126 6.96 2.04 -24.61
N LEU A 127 7.73 3.12 -24.71
CA LEU A 127 8.63 3.64 -23.68
C LEU A 127 8.19 5.02 -23.18
N PRO A 128 8.65 5.45 -21.99
CA PRO A 128 8.49 6.83 -21.53
C PRO A 128 9.00 7.83 -22.58
N TYR A 129 8.41 9.03 -22.61
CA TYR A 129 8.83 10.12 -23.51
C TYR A 129 10.35 10.33 -23.39
N PRO A 130 11.11 10.43 -24.49
CA PRO A 130 10.68 10.68 -25.88
C PRO A 130 10.26 9.45 -26.69
N ASN A 131 10.06 8.30 -26.03
CA ASN A 131 9.76 7.01 -26.64
C ASN A 131 10.90 6.54 -27.56
N ASP A 132 12.14 6.59 -27.06
CA ASP A 132 13.35 6.24 -27.80
C ASP A 132 14.30 5.47 -26.87
N PRO A 133 14.67 4.21 -27.16
CA PRO A 133 15.56 3.42 -26.31
C PRO A 133 16.98 4.01 -26.21
N ALA A 134 17.38 4.91 -27.11
CA ALA A 134 18.67 5.59 -27.08
C ALA A 134 18.67 6.84 -26.19
N GLN A 135 17.53 7.25 -25.64
CA GLN A 135 17.39 8.44 -24.82
C GLN A 135 16.78 8.11 -23.46
N PRO A 136 17.27 8.72 -22.36
CA PRO A 136 16.63 8.54 -21.06
C PRO A 136 15.22 9.13 -21.05
N ALA A 137 14.37 8.61 -20.17
CA ALA A 137 13.06 9.19 -19.92
C ALA A 137 13.21 10.68 -19.55
N ARG A 138 12.42 11.54 -20.20
CA ARG A 138 12.43 12.96 -19.92
C ARG A 138 11.73 13.22 -18.60
N THR A 139 12.50 13.68 -17.61
CA THR A 139 12.01 14.13 -16.31
C THR A 139 12.17 15.64 -16.17
N GLN A 140 11.98 16.18 -14.97
CA GLN A 140 12.04 17.62 -14.66
C GLN A 140 11.06 18.47 -15.48
N VAL A 141 9.92 17.88 -15.85
CA VAL A 141 8.81 18.58 -16.49
C VAL A 141 7.61 18.59 -15.54
N SER A 142 6.88 19.70 -15.53
CA SER A 142 5.58 19.79 -14.86
C SER A 142 4.51 19.02 -15.66
N ARG A 143 3.39 18.69 -15.03
CA ARG A 143 2.29 17.99 -15.71
C ARG A 143 1.77 18.77 -16.94
N PRO A 144 1.54 20.10 -16.87
CA PRO A 144 1.14 20.87 -18.05
C PRO A 144 2.18 20.85 -19.18
N GLN A 145 3.48 20.83 -18.85
CA GLN A 145 4.54 20.69 -19.85
C GLN A 145 4.54 19.31 -20.50
N ALA A 146 4.38 18.24 -19.72
CA ALA A 146 4.24 16.87 -20.23
C ALA A 146 3.05 16.74 -21.18
N GLU A 147 1.90 17.32 -20.82
CA GLU A 147 0.71 17.36 -21.68
C GLU A 147 0.98 18.10 -23.00
N ALA A 148 1.61 19.29 -22.95
CA ALA A 148 1.95 20.05 -24.15
C ALA A 148 2.88 19.27 -25.09
N LEU A 149 3.89 18.57 -24.55
CA LEU A 149 4.81 17.73 -25.33
C LEU A 149 4.10 16.54 -26.01
N CYS A 150 3.07 15.97 -25.39
CA CYS A 150 2.24 14.97 -26.05
C CYS A 150 1.38 15.59 -27.16
N GLN A 151 0.80 16.78 -26.91
CA GLN A 151 -0.04 17.49 -27.89
C GLN A 151 0.74 17.90 -29.14
N GLU A 152 2.01 18.30 -29.01
CA GLU A 152 2.91 18.58 -30.13
C GLU A 152 3.09 17.37 -31.08
N ARG A 153 2.95 16.15 -30.55
CA ARG A 153 3.00 14.89 -31.31
C ARG A 153 1.61 14.43 -31.81
N GLY A 154 0.57 15.23 -31.62
CA GLY A 154 -0.82 14.85 -31.91
C GLY A 154 -1.35 13.76 -30.98
N LEU A 155 -0.79 13.65 -29.78
CA LEU A 155 -1.15 12.69 -28.74
C LEU A 155 -1.66 13.44 -27.50
N ARG A 156 -2.00 12.70 -26.46
CA ARG A 156 -2.36 13.22 -25.14
C ARG A 156 -1.57 12.53 -24.05
N LEU A 157 -1.59 13.07 -22.85
CA LEU A 157 -1.11 12.36 -21.68
C LEU A 157 -2.04 11.15 -21.42
N CYS A 158 -1.47 10.01 -21.03
CA CYS A 158 -2.27 8.82 -20.72
C CYS A 158 -3.17 9.04 -19.50
N ASP A 159 -4.37 8.48 -19.51
CA ASP A 159 -5.20 8.38 -18.29
C ASP A 159 -4.62 7.32 -17.35
N GLU A 160 -4.86 7.46 -16.04
CA GLU A 160 -4.32 6.50 -15.07
C GLU A 160 -4.86 5.08 -15.22
N LEU A 161 -6.09 4.92 -15.72
CA LEU A 161 -6.68 3.60 -15.97
C LEU A 161 -6.09 2.95 -17.23
N GLU A 162 -5.76 3.75 -18.25
CA GLU A 162 -5.03 3.28 -19.43
C GLU A 162 -3.62 2.83 -19.07
N TRP A 163 -2.93 3.60 -18.21
CA TRP A 163 -1.61 3.25 -17.71
C TRP A 163 -1.65 1.93 -16.93
N GLU A 164 -2.63 1.77 -16.03
CA GLU A 164 -2.79 0.54 -15.26
C GLU A 164 -3.14 -0.66 -16.15
N ARG A 165 -4.04 -0.47 -17.12
CA ARG A 165 -4.37 -1.48 -18.14
C ARG A 165 -3.15 -1.89 -18.94
N ALA A 166 -2.31 -0.95 -19.33
CA ALA A 166 -1.06 -1.23 -20.04
C ALA A 166 -0.07 -2.00 -19.17
N CYS A 167 -0.06 -1.76 -17.85
CA CYS A 167 0.87 -2.40 -16.91
C CYS A 167 0.46 -3.84 -16.60
N LYS A 168 -0.80 -4.04 -16.23
CA LYS A 168 -1.35 -5.35 -15.88
C LYS A 168 -1.58 -6.23 -17.10
N GLY A 169 -1.96 -5.62 -18.23
CA GLY A 169 -2.46 -6.34 -19.38
C GLY A 169 -3.72 -7.12 -19.03
N ASP A 170 -3.93 -8.28 -19.66
CA ASP A 170 -5.14 -9.11 -19.45
C ASP A 170 -5.10 -9.92 -18.15
N SER A 171 -3.94 -9.95 -17.48
CA SER A 171 -3.75 -10.54 -16.17
C SER A 171 -4.02 -9.54 -15.05
N ALA A 172 -4.22 -10.03 -13.83
CA ALA A 172 -4.27 -9.21 -12.62
C ALA A 172 -2.87 -9.08 -12.00
N ASP A 173 -1.83 -8.93 -12.83
CA ASP A 173 -0.45 -8.91 -12.34
C ASP A 173 -0.22 -7.70 -11.43
N ASP A 174 0.45 -7.92 -10.29
CA ASP A 174 0.75 -6.85 -9.34
C ASP A 174 1.85 -5.93 -9.87
N PHE A 175 2.74 -6.43 -10.73
CA PHE A 175 3.87 -5.71 -11.32
C PHE A 175 3.95 -5.92 -12.83
N VAL A 176 4.64 -5.03 -13.54
CA VAL A 176 4.91 -5.22 -14.98
C VAL A 176 5.66 -6.54 -15.25
N THR A 177 6.41 -7.04 -14.26
CA THR A 177 7.17 -8.31 -14.29
C THR A 177 6.38 -9.54 -13.84
N GLY A 178 5.15 -9.37 -13.36
CA GLY A 178 4.24 -10.45 -12.97
C GLY A 178 3.76 -10.29 -11.53
N ALA A 179 3.61 -11.41 -10.82
CA ALA A 179 3.22 -11.42 -9.41
C ALA A 179 4.29 -10.87 -8.46
N THR A 180 5.57 -10.88 -8.87
CA THR A 180 6.69 -10.36 -8.07
C THR A 180 7.45 -9.29 -8.82
N PHE A 181 7.97 -8.30 -8.09
CA PHE A 181 8.81 -7.28 -8.69
C PHE A 181 10.21 -7.84 -8.95
N GLN A 182 10.63 -7.83 -10.22
CA GLN A 182 11.94 -8.36 -10.63
C GLN A 182 12.75 -7.30 -11.37
N PRO A 183 13.30 -6.26 -10.69
CA PRO A 183 13.94 -5.13 -11.34
C PRO A 183 15.16 -5.52 -12.19
N ASN A 184 15.90 -6.56 -11.76
CA ASN A 184 17.08 -7.07 -12.47
C ASN A 184 16.75 -7.74 -13.81
N THR A 185 15.46 -8.03 -14.10
CA THR A 185 15.04 -8.65 -15.36
C THR A 185 14.82 -7.62 -16.47
N CYS A 186 14.67 -6.33 -16.15
CA CYS A 186 14.36 -5.31 -17.16
C CYS A 186 15.41 -5.27 -18.26
N GLY A 187 16.69 -5.50 -17.92
CA GLY A 187 17.81 -5.46 -18.86
C GLY A 187 17.95 -4.12 -19.57
N ASP A 188 18.83 -4.07 -20.57
CA ASP A 188 18.92 -2.92 -21.47
C ASP A 188 17.65 -2.80 -22.31
N ALA A 189 17.21 -1.56 -22.56
CA ALA A 189 16.01 -1.23 -23.33
C ALA A 189 14.68 -1.84 -22.79
N TYR A 190 14.65 -2.28 -21.53
CA TYR A 190 13.45 -2.73 -20.81
C TYR A 190 12.75 -3.99 -21.37
N VAL A 191 13.47 -4.83 -22.14
CA VAL A 191 12.88 -6.01 -22.78
C VAL A 191 12.20 -6.94 -21.77
N GLY A 192 12.87 -7.25 -20.64
CA GLY A 192 12.29 -8.12 -19.61
C GLY A 192 11.26 -7.44 -18.71
N CYS A 193 11.06 -6.12 -18.87
CA CYS A 193 10.01 -5.36 -18.19
C CYS A 193 8.99 -4.84 -19.21
N THR A 194 8.52 -5.77 -20.04
CA THR A 194 7.43 -5.57 -21.00
C THR A 194 6.19 -6.31 -20.49
N SER A 195 5.06 -5.60 -20.41
CA SER A 195 3.78 -6.19 -19.99
C SER A 195 3.26 -7.19 -21.03
N SER A 196 2.26 -7.98 -20.66
CA SER A 196 1.62 -8.95 -21.57
C SER A 196 0.97 -8.33 -22.81
N VAL A 197 0.72 -7.01 -22.79
CA VAL A 197 0.20 -6.25 -23.94
C VAL A 197 1.29 -5.53 -24.74
N GLY A 198 2.58 -5.71 -24.40
CA GLY A 198 3.71 -5.22 -25.18
C GLY A 198 4.25 -3.85 -24.78
N VAL A 199 3.76 -3.25 -23.69
CA VAL A 199 4.22 -1.93 -23.22
C VAL A 199 5.37 -2.11 -22.23
N SER A 200 6.46 -1.37 -22.44
CA SER A 200 7.69 -1.54 -21.68
C SER A 200 7.88 -0.45 -20.63
N ALA A 201 8.73 -0.77 -19.65
CA ALA A 201 9.21 0.16 -18.62
C ALA A 201 8.13 0.78 -17.71
N LEU A 202 6.97 0.13 -17.58
CA LEU A 202 5.91 0.61 -16.69
C LEU A 202 6.29 0.34 -15.23
N GLY A 203 6.43 1.42 -14.46
CA GLY A 203 6.69 1.35 -13.03
C GLY A 203 8.05 0.76 -12.66
N VAL A 204 9.11 1.01 -13.45
CA VAL A 204 10.47 0.49 -13.16
C VAL A 204 11.55 1.58 -13.05
N GLY A 205 11.40 2.71 -13.74
CA GLY A 205 12.46 3.72 -13.84
C GLY A 205 12.06 5.09 -13.31
N VAL A 206 10.86 5.54 -13.65
CA VAL A 206 10.29 6.83 -13.22
C VAL A 206 8.82 6.62 -12.90
N SER A 207 8.30 7.42 -11.96
CA SER A 207 6.85 7.65 -11.93
C SER A 207 6.44 8.44 -13.16
N GLU A 208 5.19 8.32 -13.59
CA GLU A 208 4.72 8.94 -14.82
C GLU A 208 3.49 9.80 -14.58
N TRP A 209 3.54 11.03 -15.08
CA TRP A 209 2.38 11.92 -15.09
C TRP A 209 1.21 11.28 -15.86
N THR A 210 0.01 11.41 -15.31
CA THR A 210 -1.23 11.05 -15.99
C THR A 210 -2.12 12.27 -16.24
N ALA A 211 -3.10 12.10 -17.13
CA ALA A 211 -4.13 13.11 -17.37
C ALA A 211 -5.08 13.28 -16.18
N THR A 212 -5.08 12.35 -15.23
CA THR A 212 -6.12 12.21 -14.22
C THR A 212 -5.87 13.10 -13.00
N THR A 213 -6.88 13.90 -12.64
CA THR A 213 -6.86 14.67 -11.39
C THR A 213 -7.13 13.74 -10.21
N ALA A 214 -6.41 13.91 -9.11
CA ALA A 214 -6.67 13.15 -7.90
C ALA A 214 -8.10 13.41 -7.38
N PRO A 215 -8.82 12.41 -6.86
CA PRO A 215 -10.08 12.64 -6.17
C PRO A 215 -9.85 13.48 -4.91
N ARG A 216 -10.86 14.25 -4.49
CA ARG A 216 -10.74 15.20 -3.37
C ARG A 216 -10.21 14.57 -2.08
N ALA A 217 -10.62 13.34 -1.79
CA ALA A 217 -10.20 12.60 -0.59
C ALA A 217 -8.68 12.33 -0.54
N LEU A 218 -8.01 12.30 -1.70
CA LEU A 218 -6.56 12.02 -1.78
C LEU A 218 -5.69 13.27 -1.92
N ARG A 219 -6.29 14.46 -2.07
CA ARG A 219 -5.57 15.72 -2.26
C ARG A 219 -5.03 16.22 -0.93
N ALA A 220 -3.82 16.74 -0.97
CA ALA A 220 -3.18 17.42 0.15
C ALA A 220 -2.38 18.61 -0.38
N ASP A 221 -2.57 19.80 0.21
CA ASP A 221 -1.90 21.03 -0.21
C ASP A 221 -2.00 21.28 -1.72
N ALA A 222 -0.86 21.41 -2.40
CA ALA A 222 -0.77 21.58 -3.85
C ALA A 222 -0.91 20.26 -4.63
N ALA A 223 -0.82 19.11 -3.95
CA ALA A 223 -0.84 17.80 -4.58
C ALA A 223 -2.25 17.44 -5.06
N THR A 224 -2.43 17.45 -6.38
CA THR A 224 -3.75 17.43 -7.01
C THR A 224 -3.86 16.57 -8.27
N TRP A 225 -2.76 16.00 -8.77
CA TRP A 225 -2.74 15.12 -9.95
C TRP A 225 -2.16 13.74 -9.64
N MET A 226 -2.64 12.74 -10.37
CA MET A 226 -2.20 11.36 -10.24
C MET A 226 -0.91 11.11 -11.03
N VAL A 227 0.03 10.41 -10.41
CA VAL A 227 1.15 9.75 -11.08
C VAL A 227 1.11 8.26 -10.81
N ARG A 228 1.60 7.46 -11.76
CA ARG A 228 1.64 6.00 -11.69
C ARG A 228 3.06 5.47 -11.80
N GLY A 229 3.29 4.28 -11.26
CA GLY A 229 4.62 3.69 -11.19
C GLY A 229 5.56 4.43 -10.23
N ALA A 230 6.82 3.99 -10.20
CA ALA A 230 7.81 4.48 -9.25
C ALA A 230 9.18 4.72 -9.91
N SER A 231 10.00 5.56 -9.26
CA SER A 231 11.40 5.74 -9.63
C SER A 231 12.24 4.51 -9.28
N SER A 232 13.39 4.33 -9.93
CA SER A 232 14.33 3.22 -9.63
C SER A 232 14.77 3.11 -8.16
N GLU A 233 14.74 4.21 -7.42
CA GLU A 233 15.16 4.28 -6.01
C GLU A 233 14.01 4.09 -5.01
N ALA A 234 12.82 3.71 -5.49
CA ALA A 234 11.66 3.50 -4.64
C ALA A 234 11.66 2.09 -4.04
N ASP A 235 10.89 1.91 -2.97
CA ASP A 235 10.65 0.56 -2.43
C ASP A 235 9.84 -0.27 -3.43
N ASP A 236 10.14 -1.57 -3.51
CA ASP A 236 9.51 -2.53 -4.44
C ASP A 236 7.98 -2.39 -4.49
N ALA A 237 7.33 -2.19 -3.33
CA ALA A 237 5.88 -2.02 -3.25
C ALA A 237 5.30 -0.86 -4.08
N GLN A 238 6.08 0.20 -4.32
CA GLN A 238 5.66 1.36 -5.11
C GLN A 238 5.69 1.06 -6.63
N HIS A 239 6.40 0.02 -7.05
CA HIS A 239 6.49 -0.39 -8.46
C HIS A 239 5.25 -1.17 -8.94
N ARG A 240 4.28 -1.44 -8.06
CA ARG A 240 3.05 -2.15 -8.43
C ARG A 240 2.25 -1.40 -9.47
N CYS A 241 1.64 -2.14 -10.39
CA CYS A 241 0.68 -1.61 -11.33
C CYS A 241 -0.48 -0.91 -10.62
N GLY A 242 -0.92 -1.40 -9.44
CA GLY A 242 -1.96 -0.76 -8.62
C GLY A 242 -1.53 0.51 -7.87
N ALA A 243 -0.24 0.76 -7.66
CA ALA A 243 0.26 1.80 -6.76
C ALA A 243 0.15 3.23 -7.32
N ARG A 244 -0.57 4.10 -6.59
CA ARG A 244 -0.98 5.44 -7.04
C ARG A 244 -0.45 6.53 -6.12
N HIS A 245 0.06 7.61 -6.69
CA HIS A 245 0.60 8.74 -5.92
C HIS A 245 -0.04 10.06 -6.38
N VAL A 246 -0.20 10.99 -5.44
CA VAL A 246 -0.73 12.33 -5.71
C VAL A 246 0.39 13.33 -5.58
N VAL A 247 0.58 14.17 -6.59
CA VAL A 247 1.71 15.11 -6.68
C VAL A 247 1.22 16.50 -7.09
N ASP A 248 1.99 17.52 -6.71
CA ASP A 248 1.82 18.90 -7.19
C ASP A 248 2.10 18.95 -8.70
N PRO A 249 1.11 19.29 -9.55
CA PRO A 249 1.26 19.29 -11.01
C PRO A 249 2.26 20.35 -11.51
N SER A 250 2.59 21.36 -10.70
CA SER A 250 3.49 22.46 -11.05
C SER A 250 4.95 22.16 -10.74
N ALA A 251 5.21 21.20 -9.85
CA ALA A 251 6.55 20.88 -9.37
C ALA A 251 7.29 19.94 -10.34
N PRO A 252 8.38 20.39 -11.00
CA PRO A 252 9.23 19.49 -11.77
C PRO A 252 9.98 18.54 -10.83
N SER A 253 10.12 17.28 -11.23
CA SER A 253 10.82 16.26 -10.43
C SER A 253 11.79 15.45 -11.29
N LEU A 254 12.96 15.14 -10.74
CA LEU A 254 13.92 14.21 -11.35
C LEU A 254 13.40 12.78 -11.44
N ARG A 255 12.35 12.45 -10.68
CA ARG A 255 11.78 11.10 -10.53
C ARG A 255 10.49 10.89 -11.32
N ILE A 256 9.94 11.95 -11.92
CA ILE A 256 8.67 11.91 -12.64
C ILE A 256 8.90 12.25 -14.11
N GLY A 257 8.61 11.28 -14.96
CA GLY A 257 8.51 11.43 -16.41
C GLY A 257 7.06 11.34 -16.86
N PHE A 258 6.85 10.87 -18.08
CA PHE A 258 5.52 10.67 -18.66
C PHE A 258 5.60 9.82 -19.93
N ARG A 259 4.44 9.35 -20.39
CA ARG A 259 4.28 8.76 -21.72
C ARG A 259 2.99 9.25 -22.37
N CYS A 260 2.95 9.22 -23.70
CA CYS A 260 1.81 9.72 -24.45
C CYS A 260 0.90 8.59 -24.93
N CYS A 261 -0.41 8.84 -24.91
CA CYS A 261 -1.45 7.98 -25.45
C CYS A 261 -2.14 8.66 -26.63
N GLY A 262 -2.63 7.86 -27.57
CA GLY A 262 -3.42 8.31 -28.72
C GLY A 262 -4.81 7.67 -28.73
N GLY A 263 -5.77 8.38 -29.34
CA GLY A 263 -7.19 8.06 -29.27
C GLY A 263 -7.94 9.01 -28.34
N GLU A 264 -9.26 8.87 -28.28
CA GLU A 264 -10.10 9.63 -27.35
C GLU A 264 -9.75 9.25 -25.91
N ALA A 265 -9.84 10.21 -24.97
CA ALA A 265 -9.70 9.89 -23.55
C ALA A 265 -10.88 9.02 -23.11
N PRO A 266 -10.67 8.04 -22.22
CA PRO A 266 -11.73 7.06 -21.90
C PRO A 266 -12.94 7.69 -21.19
N GLY A 267 -12.81 8.87 -20.58
CA GLY A 267 -13.90 9.52 -19.85
C GLY A 267 -14.33 8.77 -18.60
N LEU A 268 -13.51 7.83 -18.13
CA LEU A 268 -13.76 6.98 -16.97
C LEU A 268 -13.22 7.64 -15.70
N SER A 269 -13.78 7.26 -14.55
CA SER A 269 -13.29 7.65 -13.23
C SER A 269 -12.74 6.44 -12.51
N TYR A 270 -11.64 6.64 -11.78
CA TYR A 270 -11.12 5.60 -10.90
C TYR A 270 -12.19 5.21 -9.86
N PRO A 271 -12.46 3.92 -9.65
CA PRO A 271 -13.47 3.46 -8.70
C PRO A 271 -13.20 3.99 -7.28
N SER A 272 -14.20 4.59 -6.65
CA SER A 272 -14.16 4.97 -5.24
C SER A 272 -14.51 3.77 -4.36
N HIS A 273 -13.93 3.69 -3.17
CA HIS A 273 -14.31 2.71 -2.17
C HIS A 273 -15.74 2.96 -1.66
N GLU A 274 -16.49 1.89 -1.43
CA GLU A 274 -17.78 1.99 -0.76
C GLU A 274 -17.58 2.36 0.72
N PRO A 275 -18.32 3.32 1.27
CA PRO A 275 -18.27 3.62 2.69
C PRO A 275 -18.87 2.46 3.49
N HIS A 276 -18.06 1.84 4.34
CA HIS A 276 -18.53 0.80 5.27
C HIS A 276 -18.65 1.37 6.70
N PRO A 277 -19.61 0.89 7.51
CA PRO A 277 -19.60 1.16 8.93
C PRO A 277 -18.29 0.66 9.55
N LEU A 278 -17.79 1.42 10.53
CA LEU A 278 -16.56 1.05 11.26
C LEU A 278 -16.66 -0.37 11.84
N HIS A 279 -17.78 -0.68 12.48
CA HIS A 279 -18.10 -1.99 13.04
C HIS A 279 -19.51 -2.38 12.60
N GLU A 280 -19.64 -3.51 11.91
CA GLU A 280 -20.93 -4.09 11.52
C GLU A 280 -20.96 -5.55 12.01
N LEU A 281 -21.84 -5.80 13.00
CA LEU A 281 -22.07 -7.15 13.50
C LEU A 281 -23.01 -7.88 12.55
N VAL A 282 -22.62 -9.09 12.17
CA VAL A 282 -23.37 -9.97 11.27
C VAL A 282 -23.62 -11.28 11.97
N GLU A 283 -24.88 -11.68 12.07
CA GLU A 283 -25.24 -13.00 12.55
C GLU A 283 -24.69 -14.06 11.57
N ALA A 284 -23.91 -14.99 12.09
CA ALA A 284 -23.35 -16.10 11.35
C ALA A 284 -23.35 -17.33 12.26
N ASP A 285 -24.01 -18.39 11.82
CA ASP A 285 -23.98 -19.67 12.52
C ASP A 285 -22.65 -20.41 12.29
N SER A 286 -22.44 -21.50 13.04
CA SER A 286 -21.19 -22.25 12.98
C SER A 286 -20.95 -22.90 11.60
N GLU A 287 -22.02 -23.30 10.90
CA GLU A 287 -21.90 -23.87 9.55
C GLU A 287 -21.44 -22.82 8.53
N THR A 288 -21.97 -21.60 8.62
CA THR A 288 -21.58 -20.45 7.80
C THR A 288 -20.10 -20.10 8.04
N LEU A 289 -19.69 -19.98 9.31
CA LEU A 289 -18.30 -19.69 9.68
C LEU A 289 -17.35 -20.81 9.23
N ALA A 290 -17.75 -22.08 9.38
CA ALA A 290 -16.99 -23.22 8.83
C ALA A 290 -16.87 -23.12 7.30
N GLY A 291 -17.92 -22.68 6.61
CA GLY A 291 -17.90 -22.40 5.18
C GLY A 291 -16.85 -21.37 4.78
N TYR A 292 -16.68 -20.31 5.57
CA TYR A 292 -15.62 -19.31 5.37
C TYR A 292 -14.23 -19.90 5.58
N LEU A 293 -14.02 -20.70 6.64
CA LEU A 293 -12.74 -21.37 6.88
C LEU A 293 -12.31 -22.25 5.70
N ARG A 294 -13.24 -22.98 5.07
CA ARG A 294 -12.93 -23.85 3.91
C ARG A 294 -12.39 -23.09 2.69
N GLN A 295 -12.67 -21.79 2.58
CA GLN A 295 -12.17 -20.98 1.47
C GLN A 295 -10.69 -20.56 1.66
N MET A 296 -10.17 -20.66 2.88
CA MET A 296 -8.84 -20.17 3.26
C MET A 296 -7.92 -21.36 3.58
N PRO A 297 -7.01 -21.77 2.68
CA PRO A 297 -6.17 -22.96 2.85
C PRO A 297 -5.39 -23.00 4.17
N GLU A 298 -5.00 -21.84 4.69
CA GLU A 298 -4.23 -21.65 5.92
C GLU A 298 -4.97 -22.14 7.17
N VAL A 299 -6.31 -22.04 7.15
CA VAL A 299 -7.19 -22.37 8.30
C VAL A 299 -8.27 -23.40 7.96
N ALA A 300 -8.33 -23.88 6.71
CA ALA A 300 -9.34 -24.82 6.24
C ALA A 300 -9.42 -26.11 7.07
N ARG A 301 -8.30 -26.58 7.63
CA ARG A 301 -8.26 -27.77 8.50
C ARG A 301 -9.11 -27.65 9.77
N PHE A 302 -9.40 -26.43 10.22
CA PHE A 302 -10.21 -26.19 11.43
C PHE A 302 -11.71 -26.14 11.15
N ALA A 303 -12.13 -26.21 9.88
CA ALA A 303 -13.53 -26.10 9.49
C ALA A 303 -14.38 -27.32 9.90
N GLU A 304 -13.78 -28.50 10.03
CA GLU A 304 -14.50 -29.71 10.44
C GLU A 304 -14.85 -29.64 11.93
N GLY A 305 -16.15 -29.75 12.24
CA GLY A 305 -16.65 -29.63 13.60
C GLY A 305 -16.45 -28.24 14.21
N PHE A 306 -16.25 -27.20 13.39
CA PHE A 306 -16.07 -25.84 13.88
C PHE A 306 -17.32 -25.34 14.59
N VAL A 307 -17.12 -24.75 15.76
CA VAL A 307 -18.13 -24.07 16.57
C VAL A 307 -17.69 -22.64 16.77
N GLY A 308 -18.47 -21.69 16.26
CA GLY A 308 -18.21 -20.27 16.43
C GLY A 308 -18.36 -19.83 17.89
N THR A 309 -17.63 -18.79 18.29
CA THR A 309 -17.77 -18.18 19.62
C THR A 309 -19.22 -17.74 19.84
N GLY A 310 -19.87 -18.38 20.81
CA GLY A 310 -21.27 -18.13 21.19
C GLY A 310 -21.40 -17.15 22.35
N ALA A 311 -22.65 -16.87 22.73
CA ALA A 311 -22.98 -15.89 23.77
C ALA A 311 -22.43 -16.24 25.18
N SER A 312 -22.18 -17.51 25.49
CA SER A 312 -21.63 -17.92 26.80
C SER A 312 -20.13 -17.62 26.95
N ALA A 313 -19.39 -17.56 25.84
CA ALA A 313 -17.94 -17.47 25.86
C ALA A 313 -17.43 -16.21 26.58
N ALA A 314 -18.16 -15.08 26.48
CA ALA A 314 -17.82 -13.87 27.21
C ALA A 314 -17.90 -14.08 28.72
N GLY A 315 -18.94 -14.76 29.21
CA GLY A 315 -19.08 -15.11 30.62
C GLY A 315 -17.96 -16.02 31.09
N GLU A 316 -17.60 -17.04 30.31
CA GLU A 316 -16.52 -17.98 30.63
C GLU A 316 -15.15 -17.29 30.68
N VAL A 317 -14.84 -16.40 29.73
CA VAL A 317 -13.59 -15.61 29.71
C VAL A 317 -13.50 -14.64 30.89
N LEU A 318 -14.62 -14.01 31.26
CA LEU A 318 -14.68 -13.12 32.42
C LEU A 318 -14.53 -13.89 33.73
N GLU A 319 -15.19 -15.03 33.87
CA GLU A 319 -15.10 -15.89 35.06
C GLU A 319 -13.66 -16.37 35.30
N ARG A 320 -12.97 -16.80 34.23
CA ARG A 320 -11.55 -17.19 34.28
C ARG A 320 -10.65 -16.08 34.81
N GLY A 321 -10.95 -14.82 34.49
CA GLY A 321 -10.22 -13.65 34.96
C GLY A 321 -10.69 -13.08 36.30
N HIS A 322 -11.67 -13.71 36.95
CA HIS A 322 -12.37 -13.16 38.12
C HIS A 322 -12.92 -11.74 37.85
N LYS A 323 -13.50 -11.56 36.67
CA LYS A 323 -14.06 -10.30 36.16
C LYS A 323 -15.57 -10.36 36.00
N THR A 324 -16.15 -9.19 35.79
CA THR A 324 -17.57 -8.97 35.50
C THR A 324 -17.73 -8.18 34.20
N GLU A 325 -18.96 -8.04 33.70
CA GLU A 325 -19.21 -7.23 32.50
C GLU A 325 -18.79 -5.76 32.67
N GLU A 326 -18.78 -5.23 33.89
CA GLU A 326 -18.32 -3.86 34.18
C GLU A 326 -16.83 -3.67 33.83
N ASP A 327 -16.03 -4.73 34.01
CA ASP A 327 -14.59 -4.74 33.71
C ASP A 327 -14.30 -4.72 32.19
N LEU A 328 -15.30 -4.95 31.34
CA LEU A 328 -15.14 -4.78 29.89
C LEU A 328 -14.89 -3.31 29.51
N ALA A 329 -15.21 -2.33 30.38
CA ALA A 329 -14.87 -0.92 30.21
C ALA A 329 -15.23 -0.35 28.81
N GLY A 330 -16.42 -0.71 28.31
CA GLY A 330 -16.93 -0.25 27.01
C GLY A 330 -16.55 -1.14 25.81
N TRP A 331 -15.72 -2.16 26.01
CA TRP A 331 -15.50 -3.23 25.04
C TRP A 331 -16.72 -4.15 24.96
N ARG A 332 -17.04 -4.57 23.74
CA ARG A 332 -18.23 -5.39 23.44
C ARG A 332 -17.78 -6.68 22.76
N PRO A 333 -17.89 -7.83 23.42
CA PRO A 333 -17.62 -9.12 22.80
C PRO A 333 -18.49 -9.32 21.56
N ILE A 334 -17.91 -9.87 20.50
CA ILE A 334 -18.64 -10.23 19.28
C ILE A 334 -19.14 -11.67 19.38
N THR A 335 -20.30 -11.91 18.78
CA THR A 335 -20.81 -13.25 18.51
C THR A 335 -21.02 -13.35 17.00
N GLY A 336 -20.73 -14.51 16.41
CA GLY A 336 -20.77 -14.67 14.96
C GLY A 336 -19.62 -13.93 14.26
N LEU A 337 -19.96 -13.01 13.36
CA LEU A 337 -19.01 -12.32 12.48
C LEU A 337 -19.01 -10.80 12.75
N LEU A 338 -17.82 -10.21 12.83
CA LEU A 338 -17.64 -8.77 12.75
C LEU A 338 -17.08 -8.41 11.38
N ARG A 339 -17.80 -7.56 10.64
CA ARG A 339 -17.26 -6.81 9.52
C ARG A 339 -16.66 -5.51 10.06
N TRP A 340 -15.36 -5.31 9.82
CA TRP A 340 -14.59 -4.25 10.43
C TRP A 340 -13.85 -3.44 9.38
N SER A 341 -13.96 -2.11 9.46
CA SER A 341 -13.30 -1.17 8.56
C SER A 341 -12.34 -0.27 9.34
N PRO A 342 -11.13 -0.77 9.68
CA PRO A 342 -10.16 -0.06 10.53
C PRO A 342 -9.59 1.21 9.91
N THR A 343 -9.62 1.29 8.58
CA THR A 343 -9.15 2.43 7.79
C THR A 343 -10.06 2.54 6.57
N GLU A 344 -10.26 3.75 6.08
CA GLU A 344 -11.01 3.99 4.86
C GLU A 344 -10.41 3.19 3.70
N GLY A 345 -11.28 2.53 2.92
CA GLY A 345 -10.90 1.61 1.84
C GLY A 345 -10.46 0.22 2.29
N GLU A 346 -10.37 -0.06 3.59
CA GLU A 346 -10.11 -1.41 4.11
C GLU A 346 -11.38 -2.00 4.74
N HIS A 347 -11.64 -3.27 4.44
CA HIS A 347 -12.76 -4.00 4.98
C HIS A 347 -12.36 -5.46 5.22
N VAL A 348 -12.49 -5.91 6.47
CA VAL A 348 -12.10 -7.27 6.89
C VAL A 348 -13.17 -7.93 7.73
N TRP A 349 -13.18 -9.25 7.70
CA TRP A 349 -14.12 -10.11 8.41
C TRP A 349 -13.38 -10.79 9.55
N VAL A 350 -13.84 -10.58 10.78
CA VAL A 350 -13.22 -11.09 12.00
C VAL A 350 -14.19 -11.99 12.74
N PHE A 351 -13.76 -13.22 13.02
CA PHE A 351 -14.53 -14.18 13.79
C PHE A 351 -13.61 -15.11 14.58
N SER A 352 -14.16 -15.79 15.58
CA SER A 352 -13.43 -16.73 16.42
C SER A 352 -14.29 -17.95 16.74
N GLY A 353 -13.65 -19.03 17.17
CA GLY A 353 -14.32 -20.25 17.58
C GLY A 353 -13.32 -21.37 17.87
N ALA A 354 -13.81 -22.60 17.88
CA ALA A 354 -12.99 -23.79 18.07
C ALA A 354 -13.34 -24.88 17.07
N GLY A 355 -12.34 -25.62 16.59
CA GLY A 355 -12.49 -26.72 15.65
C GLY A 355 -11.21 -27.54 15.59
N ALA A 356 -11.33 -28.83 15.25
CA ALA A 356 -10.19 -29.76 15.18
C ALA A 356 -9.25 -29.73 16.43
N GLY A 357 -9.81 -29.56 17.63
CA GLY A 357 -9.05 -29.54 18.88
C GLY A 357 -8.23 -28.27 19.13
N ALA A 358 -8.51 -27.18 18.42
CA ALA A 358 -7.89 -25.87 18.63
C ALA A 358 -8.94 -24.76 18.72
N SER A 359 -8.70 -23.75 19.56
CA SER A 359 -9.37 -22.46 19.43
C SER A 359 -8.61 -21.57 18.44
N LEU A 360 -9.33 -20.70 17.74
CA LEU A 360 -8.72 -19.79 16.77
C LEU A 360 -9.48 -18.48 16.62
N ILE A 361 -8.73 -17.46 16.22
CA ILE A 361 -9.20 -16.16 15.75
C ILE A 361 -8.80 -16.05 14.29
N VAL A 362 -9.71 -15.60 13.43
CA VAL A 362 -9.49 -15.47 11.99
C VAL A 362 -9.86 -14.07 11.53
N VAL A 363 -9.00 -13.50 10.69
CA VAL A 363 -9.24 -12.29 9.90
C VAL A 363 -9.20 -12.69 8.44
N ALA A 364 -10.25 -12.39 7.70
CA ALA A 364 -10.39 -12.67 6.28
C ALA A 364 -10.65 -11.37 5.48
N HIS A 365 -10.12 -11.30 4.27
CA HIS A 365 -10.41 -10.25 3.31
C HIS A 365 -11.46 -10.76 2.30
N PRO A 366 -12.63 -10.10 2.19
CA PRO A 366 -13.57 -10.38 1.12
C PRO A 366 -13.04 -9.89 -0.23
N MET A 367 -13.09 -10.77 -1.23
CA MET A 367 -12.73 -10.49 -2.60
C MET A 367 -13.98 -10.07 -3.41
N PRO A 368 -13.81 -9.35 -4.54
CA PRO A 368 -14.93 -8.90 -5.38
C PRO A 368 -15.76 -10.04 -5.97
N ASP A 369 -15.15 -11.20 -6.19
CA ASP A 369 -15.84 -12.40 -6.69
C ASP A 369 -16.62 -13.15 -5.58
N GLY A 370 -16.63 -12.62 -4.36
CA GLY A 370 -17.31 -13.18 -3.20
C GLY A 370 -16.48 -14.22 -2.44
N THR A 371 -15.26 -14.53 -2.88
CA THR A 371 -14.35 -15.42 -2.14
C THR A 371 -13.72 -14.71 -0.95
N LEU A 372 -13.19 -15.49 -0.01
CA LEU A 372 -12.43 -14.99 1.13
C LEU A 372 -10.96 -15.40 1.03
N VAL A 373 -10.08 -14.44 1.24
CA VAL A 373 -8.64 -14.69 1.37
C VAL A 373 -8.21 -14.48 2.81
N HIS A 374 -7.34 -15.35 3.31
CA HIS A 374 -6.77 -15.24 4.65
C HIS A 374 -5.97 -13.95 4.80
N GLY A 375 -6.23 -13.21 5.87
CA GLY A 375 -5.45 -12.04 6.26
C GLY A 375 -4.52 -12.34 7.43
N ALA A 376 -5.09 -12.91 8.51
CA ALA A 376 -4.36 -13.33 9.69
C ALA A 376 -5.14 -14.39 10.46
N SER A 377 -4.43 -15.21 11.23
CA SER A 377 -5.05 -16.08 12.23
C SER A 377 -4.15 -16.26 13.45
N PHE A 378 -4.77 -16.45 14.60
CA PHE A 378 -4.09 -16.85 15.84
C PHE A 378 -4.72 -18.15 16.31
N VAL A 379 -3.90 -19.18 16.52
CA VAL A 379 -4.37 -20.55 16.80
C VAL A 379 -3.79 -21.04 18.12
N PHE A 380 -4.65 -21.52 19.01
CA PHE A 380 -4.30 -22.20 20.25
C PHE A 380 -4.28 -23.71 19.95
N GLU A 381 -3.17 -24.22 19.43
CA GLU A 381 -3.09 -25.64 19.06
C GLU A 381 -3.13 -26.58 20.28
N GLY A 382 -3.96 -27.62 20.22
CA GLY A 382 -4.07 -28.63 21.27
C GLY A 382 -4.90 -28.19 22.48
N GLU A 383 -5.40 -26.96 22.48
CA GLU A 383 -6.23 -26.40 23.54
C GLU A 383 -7.49 -25.77 22.94
N THR A 384 -8.58 -25.81 23.70
CA THR A 384 -9.86 -25.19 23.29
C THR A 384 -10.36 -24.19 24.34
N PRO A 385 -9.54 -23.19 24.73
CA PRO A 385 -10.01 -22.18 25.65
C PRO A 385 -11.18 -21.40 25.02
N PRO A 386 -12.16 -20.94 25.81
CA PRO A 386 -13.10 -19.95 25.30
C PRO A 386 -12.29 -18.74 24.85
N VAL A 387 -12.54 -18.29 23.62
CA VAL A 387 -11.88 -17.11 23.05
C VAL A 387 -12.95 -16.12 22.62
N ILE A 388 -12.78 -14.87 23.03
CA ILE A 388 -13.61 -13.76 22.57
C ILE A 388 -12.76 -12.76 21.79
N VAL A 389 -13.39 -12.15 20.79
CA VAL A 389 -12.95 -10.89 20.19
C VAL A 389 -13.92 -9.82 20.63
N ALA A 390 -13.44 -8.62 20.92
CA ALA A 390 -14.26 -7.50 21.36
C ALA A 390 -13.90 -6.22 20.61
N TYR A 391 -14.91 -5.40 20.31
CA TYR A 391 -14.74 -4.09 19.69
C TYR A 391 -15.12 -2.97 20.65
N SER A 392 -14.63 -1.75 20.40
CA SER A 392 -15.07 -0.55 21.12
C SER A 392 -15.27 0.59 20.12
N PRO A 393 -16.44 1.27 20.11
CA PRO A 393 -16.65 2.46 19.28
C PRO A 393 -15.63 3.57 19.54
N GLY A 394 -15.05 3.63 20.74
CA GLY A 394 -14.01 4.59 21.11
C GLY A 394 -12.59 4.21 20.66
N THR A 395 -12.41 3.03 20.07
CA THR A 395 -11.10 2.53 19.59
C THR A 395 -11.25 1.99 18.17
N PRO A 396 -11.43 2.87 17.16
CA PRO A 396 -11.78 2.45 15.80
C PRO A 396 -10.73 1.54 15.14
N ASN A 397 -9.45 1.73 15.49
CA ASN A 397 -8.35 1.11 14.77
C ASN A 397 -7.80 -0.14 15.48
N ALA A 398 -8.50 -0.66 16.50
CA ALA A 398 -8.11 -1.91 17.16
C ALA A 398 -9.31 -2.68 17.74
N LEU A 399 -9.22 -4.00 17.65
CA LEU A 399 -10.05 -4.93 18.41
C LEU A 399 -9.21 -5.54 19.54
N LYS A 400 -9.86 -6.05 20.58
CA LYS A 400 -9.22 -6.88 21.61
C LYS A 400 -9.57 -8.34 21.39
N TRP A 401 -8.66 -9.24 21.74
CA TRP A 401 -8.99 -10.65 21.91
C TRP A 401 -8.54 -11.13 23.28
N SER A 402 -9.22 -12.13 23.84
CA SER A 402 -8.85 -12.69 25.15
C SER A 402 -9.40 -14.10 25.37
N THR A 403 -8.64 -14.92 26.10
CA THR A 403 -9.06 -16.21 26.70
C THR A 403 -9.29 -16.11 28.21
N CYS A 404 -8.78 -15.04 28.84
CA CYS A 404 -8.97 -14.67 30.24
C CYS A 404 -8.81 -13.15 30.35
N TRP A 405 -9.90 -12.44 30.67
CA TRP A 405 -9.94 -10.98 30.54
C TRP A 405 -8.98 -10.29 31.51
N ASP A 406 -8.08 -9.45 30.98
CA ASP A 406 -6.99 -8.77 31.70
C ASP A 406 -5.99 -9.69 32.42
N CYS A 407 -5.94 -10.98 32.05
CA CYS A 407 -4.93 -11.92 32.54
C CYS A 407 -3.66 -11.80 31.69
N ALA A 408 -2.49 -11.80 32.34
CA ALA A 408 -1.21 -11.62 31.66
C ALA A 408 -0.96 -12.73 30.62
N GLY A 409 -0.69 -12.37 29.36
CA GLY A 409 -0.46 -13.32 28.28
C GLY A 409 -1.72 -14.01 27.73
N GLU A 410 -2.90 -13.80 28.30
CA GLU A 410 -4.16 -14.43 27.85
C GLU A 410 -5.06 -13.45 27.08
N GLY A 411 -4.43 -12.50 26.40
CA GLY A 411 -5.12 -11.56 25.54
C GLY A 411 -4.18 -10.78 24.65
N GLY A 412 -4.78 -9.88 23.87
CA GLY A 412 -4.04 -9.10 22.91
C GLY A 412 -4.92 -8.21 22.06
N VAL A 413 -4.38 -7.81 20.91
CA VAL A 413 -5.03 -6.86 20.00
C VAL A 413 -5.03 -7.37 18.57
N ILE A 414 -6.08 -6.99 17.84
CA ILE A 414 -6.16 -7.11 16.38
C ILE A 414 -6.10 -5.69 15.84
N MET A 415 -5.10 -5.37 15.02
CA MET A 415 -4.90 -4.00 14.54
C MET A 415 -4.23 -3.94 13.16
N MET A 416 -4.49 -2.86 12.42
CA MET A 416 -3.73 -2.54 11.21
C MET A 416 -2.32 -2.06 11.58
N ARG A 417 -1.31 -2.70 11.00
CA ARG A 417 0.11 -2.34 11.13
C ARG A 417 0.81 -2.56 9.79
N ASP A 418 1.60 -1.59 9.35
CA ASP A 418 2.39 -1.67 8.11
C ASP A 418 1.57 -2.08 6.87
N GLY A 419 0.31 -1.63 6.81
CA GLY A 419 -0.62 -1.92 5.70
C GLY A 419 -1.32 -3.28 5.76
N ARG A 420 -1.23 -4.02 6.87
CA ARG A 420 -1.90 -5.32 7.05
C ARG A 420 -2.56 -5.45 8.43
N VAL A 421 -3.63 -6.23 8.52
CA VAL A 421 -4.19 -6.62 9.83
C VAL A 421 -3.25 -7.61 10.51
N THR A 422 -2.95 -7.38 11.79
CA THR A 422 -2.11 -8.23 12.62
C THR A 422 -2.87 -8.64 13.87
N ILE A 423 -2.62 -9.86 14.35
CA ILE A 423 -3.10 -10.35 15.64
C ILE A 423 -1.87 -10.51 16.53
N ALA A 424 -1.82 -9.77 17.64
CA ALA A 424 -0.69 -9.79 18.57
C ALA A 424 -1.15 -10.16 19.97
N GLN A 425 -0.38 -11.00 20.65
CA GLN A 425 -0.51 -11.29 22.08
C GLN A 425 0.19 -10.20 22.90
N ARG A 426 -0.31 -9.91 24.10
CA ARG A 426 0.26 -8.91 25.01
C ARG A 426 0.45 -9.42 26.43
#